data_AF-A0A7C5TZE6-F1
#
_entry.id   AF-A0A7C5TZE6-F1
#
_cell.length_a   1.000
_cell.length_b   1.000
_cell.length_c   1.000
_cell.angle_alpha   90.00
_cell.angle_beta   90.00
_cell.angle_gamma   90.00
#
_symmetry.space_group_name_H-M   'P 1'
#
loop_
_entity.id
_entity.type
_entity.pdbx_description
1 polymer ?
#
loop_
_entity_poly.entity_id
_entity_poly.type
_entity_poly.pdbx_seq_one_letter_code
_entity_poly.pdbx_strand_id
1 'polypeptide(L)'
;MEIWLEDKVRVLVSELKYARSVDTYLIKFSSLIYELEDQCLGDSKCVRELFRKILEHPALSKEISALACHIDEVLHVVQEDPRFKNLRGYLDVIEDVLSKTTCTSEKELVITREPTFRVEREEYERLEKPSITILFKRKFTLKSLLKVIVIVVAVVLIVLGALLITVFK
;
A
#
# COMPACT_ATOMS: atom_id res chain seq x y z
N MET A 1 13.87 -4.38 34.28
CA MET A 1 12.72 -3.57 33.84
C MET A 1 13.11 -2.64 32.70
N GLU A 2 14.18 -1.86 32.87
CA GLU A 2 14.70 -0.94 31.83
C GLU A 2 15.05 -1.65 30.51
N ILE A 3 15.76 -2.78 30.55
CA ILE A 3 16.10 -3.59 29.36
C ILE A 3 14.85 -4.04 28.58
N TRP A 4 13.79 -4.42 29.29
CA TRP A 4 12.55 -4.87 28.66
C TRP A 4 11.82 -3.70 27.99
N LEU A 5 11.80 -2.53 28.64
CA LEU A 5 11.19 -1.32 28.08
C LEU A 5 11.90 -0.90 26.79
N GLU A 6 13.24 -0.87 26.80
CA GLU A 6 14.05 -0.55 25.63
C GLU A 6 13.81 -1.53 24.47
N ASP A 7 13.72 -2.83 24.76
CA ASP A 7 13.40 -3.84 23.75
C ASP A 7 12.01 -3.60 23.15
N LYS A 8 11.01 -3.31 23.99
CA LYS A 8 9.65 -3.06 23.54
C LYS A 8 9.52 -1.79 22.71
N VAL A 9 10.18 -0.72 23.11
CA VAL A 9 10.27 0.51 22.32
C VAL A 9 10.87 0.19 20.95
N ARG A 10 12.00 -0.53 20.91
CA ARG A 10 12.67 -0.88 19.65
C ARG A 10 11.76 -1.69 18.72
N VAL A 11 11.06 -2.69 19.25
CA VAL A 11 10.10 -3.49 18.47
C VAL A 11 8.99 -2.58 17.95
N LEU A 12 8.37 -1.76 18.81
CA LEU A 12 7.27 -0.90 18.41
C LEU A 12 7.69 0.12 17.34
N VAL A 13 8.86 0.74 17.46
CA VAL A 13 9.44 1.61 16.41
C VAL A 13 9.53 0.87 15.09
N SER A 14 10.05 -0.36 15.09
CA SER A 14 10.20 -1.15 13.86
C SER A 14 8.85 -1.46 13.19
N GLU A 15 7.80 -1.68 13.98
CA GLU A 15 6.46 -1.96 13.49
C GLU A 15 5.76 -0.70 12.97
N LEU A 16 5.89 0.42 13.68
CA LEU A 16 5.25 1.68 13.33
C LEU A 16 5.92 2.40 12.15
N LYS A 17 7.20 2.08 11.87
CA LYS A 17 7.91 2.61 10.70
C LYS A 17 7.13 2.47 9.39
N TYR A 18 6.41 1.36 9.26
CA TYR A 18 5.61 1.02 8.06
C TYR A 18 4.13 1.28 8.23
N ALA A 19 3.68 1.85 9.36
CA ALA A 19 2.29 2.20 9.56
C ALA A 19 1.88 3.31 8.58
N ARG A 20 0.75 3.07 7.90
CA ARG A 20 0.17 3.98 6.88
C ARG A 20 -1.26 4.41 7.21
N SER A 21 -1.81 3.91 8.31
CA SER A 21 -3.18 4.20 8.71
C SER A 21 -3.31 4.34 10.21
N VAL A 22 -4.26 5.17 10.67
CA VAL A 22 -4.62 5.31 12.09
C VAL A 22 -4.93 3.94 12.69
N ASP A 23 -5.69 3.11 11.96
CA ASP A 23 -6.00 1.74 12.33
C ASP A 23 -4.76 0.89 12.64
N THR A 24 -3.70 1.00 11.83
CA THR A 24 -2.44 0.26 12.08
C THR A 24 -1.78 0.69 13.39
N TYR A 25 -1.73 1.99 13.68
CA TYR A 25 -1.20 2.47 14.96
C TYR A 25 -2.02 1.95 16.14
N LEU A 26 -3.35 2.06 16.05
CA LEU A 26 -4.25 1.63 17.12
C LEU A 26 -4.21 0.12 17.36
N ILE A 27 -4.05 -0.70 16.32
CA ILE A 27 -3.83 -2.14 16.48
C ILE A 27 -2.56 -2.38 17.29
N LYS A 28 -1.46 -1.69 16.97
CA LYS A 28 -0.19 -1.85 17.69
C LYS A 28 -0.27 -1.38 19.13
N PHE A 29 -0.95 -0.27 19.40
CA PHE A 29 -1.20 0.18 20.77
C PHE A 29 -2.10 -0.80 21.53
N SER A 30 -3.15 -1.33 20.90
CA SER A 30 -4.05 -2.32 21.51
C SER A 30 -3.30 -3.60 21.87
N SER A 31 -2.43 -4.10 20.97
CA SER A 31 -1.56 -5.25 21.26
C SER A 31 -0.60 -4.96 22.42
N LEU A 32 0.00 -3.76 22.46
CA LEU A 32 0.88 -3.36 23.55
C LEU A 32 0.16 -3.35 24.91
N ILE A 33 -1.10 -2.90 24.97
CA ILE A 33 -1.87 -2.93 26.23
C ILE A 33 -1.98 -4.36 26.78
N TYR A 34 -2.26 -5.37 25.96
CA TYR A 34 -2.34 -6.75 26.43
C TYR A 34 -1.01 -7.26 26.98
N GLU A 35 0.11 -6.91 26.33
CA GLU A 35 1.44 -7.28 26.83
C GLU A 35 1.78 -6.59 28.15
N LEU A 36 1.36 -5.33 28.31
CA LEU A 36 1.54 -4.59 29.55
C LEU A 36 0.67 -5.12 30.67
N GLU A 37 -0.57 -5.51 30.36
CA GLU A 37 -1.48 -6.14 31.33
C GLU A 37 -0.88 -7.45 31.88
N ASP A 38 -0.26 -8.26 31.03
CA ASP A 38 0.47 -9.47 31.46
C ASP A 38 1.68 -9.12 32.33
N GLN A 39 2.50 -8.16 31.87
CA GLN A 39 3.70 -7.70 32.58
C GLN A 39 3.38 -7.06 33.96
N CYS A 40 2.24 -6.39 34.08
CA CYS A 40 1.78 -5.73 35.29
C CYS A 40 0.81 -6.58 36.14
N LEU A 41 0.57 -7.84 35.76
CA LEU A 41 -0.37 -8.74 36.44
C LEU A 41 -1.78 -8.12 36.61
N GLY A 42 -2.23 -7.35 35.61
CA GLY A 42 -3.51 -6.66 35.59
C GLY A 42 -3.58 -5.36 36.40
N ASP A 43 -2.48 -4.87 36.99
CA ASP A 43 -2.48 -3.56 37.66
C ASP A 43 -2.58 -2.41 36.65
N SER A 44 -3.77 -1.83 36.53
CA SER A 44 -4.07 -0.70 35.65
C SER A 44 -3.15 0.52 35.84
N LYS A 45 -2.65 0.77 37.05
CA LYS A 45 -1.73 1.91 37.30
C LYS A 45 -0.36 1.63 36.68
N CYS A 46 0.18 0.44 36.92
CA CYS A 46 1.41 -0.03 36.28
C CYS A 46 1.29 0.01 34.75
N VAL A 47 0.19 -0.49 34.18
CA VAL A 47 -0.02 -0.48 32.72
C VAL A 47 -0.02 0.94 32.19
N ARG A 48 -0.75 1.85 32.84
CA ARG A 48 -0.83 3.26 32.47
C ARG A 48 0.54 3.94 32.51
N GLU A 49 1.33 3.70 33.56
CA GLU A 49 2.68 4.27 33.69
C GLU A 49 3.64 3.75 32.62
N LEU A 50 3.65 2.43 32.37
CA LEU A 50 4.52 1.84 31.36
C LEU A 50 4.11 2.24 29.95
N PHE A 51 2.80 2.26 29.67
CA PHE A 51 2.27 2.69 28.37
C PHE A 51 2.69 4.14 28.07
N ARG A 52 2.53 5.04 29.03
CA ARG A 52 3.01 6.43 28.94
C ARG A 52 4.50 6.50 28.69
N LYS A 53 5.32 5.80 29.49
CA LYS A 53 6.79 5.78 29.33
C LYS A 53 7.23 5.28 27.95
N ILE A 54 6.54 4.29 27.40
CA ILE A 54 6.82 3.78 26.06
C ILE A 54 6.46 4.83 25.01
N LEU A 55 5.25 5.40 25.05
CA LEU A 55 4.81 6.38 24.04
C LEU A 55 5.61 7.70 24.10
N GLU A 56 6.02 8.14 25.29
CA GLU A 56 6.86 9.33 25.47
C GLU A 56 8.33 9.08 25.11
N HIS A 57 8.72 7.84 24.77
CA HIS A 57 10.10 7.52 24.48
C HIS A 57 10.59 8.28 23.22
N PRO A 58 11.77 8.94 23.26
CA PRO A 58 12.25 9.77 22.15
C PRO A 58 12.32 9.04 20.79
N ALA A 59 12.68 7.75 20.81
CA ALA A 59 12.74 6.91 19.61
C ALA A 59 11.36 6.71 18.93
N LEU A 60 10.27 6.79 19.69
CA LEU A 60 8.89 6.64 19.18
C LEU A 60 8.31 7.96 18.69
N SER A 61 8.75 9.09 19.24
CA SER A 61 8.24 10.43 18.91
C SER A 61 8.16 10.68 17.40
N LYS A 62 9.19 10.29 16.64
CA LYS A 62 9.19 10.42 15.18
C LYS A 62 8.10 9.57 14.52
N GLU A 63 7.93 8.33 14.94
CA GLU A 63 6.99 7.42 14.29
C GLU A 63 5.52 7.74 14.62
N ILE A 64 5.25 8.31 15.80
CA ILE A 64 3.90 8.75 16.20
C ILE A 64 3.58 10.20 15.78
N SER A 65 4.55 10.95 15.26
CA SER A 65 4.36 12.35 14.84
C SER A 65 3.27 12.54 13.78
N ALA A 66 3.11 11.57 12.88
CA ALA A 66 2.01 11.58 11.90
C ALA A 66 0.65 11.37 12.58
N LEU A 67 0.60 10.55 13.63
CA LEU A 67 -0.62 10.29 14.40
C LEU A 67 -1.05 11.53 15.20
N ALA A 68 -0.08 12.33 15.66
CA ALA A 68 -0.33 13.60 16.36
C ALA A 68 -1.03 14.65 15.49
N CYS A 69 -1.06 14.49 14.16
CA CYS A 69 -1.83 15.34 13.26
C CYS A 69 -3.32 14.96 13.19
N HIS A 70 -3.72 13.82 13.77
CA HIS A 70 -5.05 13.23 13.66
C HIS A 70 -5.60 12.82 15.04
N ILE A 71 -5.38 13.65 16.07
CA ILE A 71 -5.76 13.35 17.45
C ILE A 71 -7.27 13.12 17.55
N ASP A 72 -8.07 14.01 16.98
CA ASP A 72 -9.54 13.91 17.04
C ASP A 72 -10.04 12.61 16.40
N GLU A 73 -9.49 12.22 15.25
CA GLU A 73 -9.82 10.96 14.58
C GLU A 73 -9.38 9.75 15.40
N VAL A 74 -8.20 9.80 16.02
CA VAL A 74 -7.70 8.74 16.90
C VAL A 74 -8.64 8.52 18.07
N LEU A 75 -9.03 9.59 18.77
CA LEU A 75 -9.94 9.52 19.92
C LEU A 75 -11.31 9.00 19.49
N HIS A 76 -11.83 9.49 18.36
CA HIS A 76 -13.10 9.04 17.82
C HIS A 76 -13.10 7.55 17.47
N VAL A 77 -12.07 7.07 16.74
CA VAL A 77 -11.97 5.67 16.33
C VAL A 77 -11.88 4.74 17.54
N VAL A 78 -11.13 5.10 18.59
CA VAL A 78 -11.04 4.28 19.81
C VAL A 78 -12.37 4.22 20.59
N GLN A 79 -13.14 5.31 20.58
CA GLN A 79 -14.45 5.35 21.23
C GLN A 79 -15.50 4.51 20.50
N GLU A 80 -15.56 4.63 19.18
CA GLU A 80 -16.61 3.99 18.37
C GLU A 80 -16.29 2.53 18.01
N ASP A 81 -15.05 2.22 17.62
CA ASP A 81 -14.71 0.89 17.12
C ASP A 81 -14.57 -0.12 18.28
N PRO A 82 -15.33 -1.23 18.26
CA PRO A 82 -15.25 -2.25 19.31
C PRO A 82 -13.89 -2.97 19.36
N ARG A 83 -13.09 -2.96 18.28
CA ARG A 83 -11.75 -3.58 18.23
C ARG A 83 -10.78 -2.93 19.20
N PHE A 84 -10.99 -1.65 19.52
CA PHE A 84 -10.10 -0.85 20.37
C PHE A 84 -10.66 -0.64 21.77
N LYS A 85 -11.60 -1.48 22.22
CA LYS A 85 -12.23 -1.37 23.53
C LYS A 85 -11.22 -1.33 24.69
N ASN A 86 -10.11 -2.06 24.59
CA ASN A 86 -9.07 -2.08 25.63
C ASN A 86 -8.29 -0.76 25.73
N LEU A 87 -8.24 0.05 24.66
CA LEU A 87 -7.56 1.35 24.66
C LEU A 87 -8.38 2.47 25.33
N ARG A 88 -9.69 2.27 25.52
CA ARG A 88 -10.60 3.31 26.06
C ARG A 88 -10.18 3.77 27.47
N GLY A 89 -9.65 2.87 28.28
CA GLY A 89 -9.14 3.17 29.62
C GLY A 89 -7.82 3.96 29.65
N TYR A 90 -7.23 4.22 28.48
CA TYR A 90 -5.93 4.87 28.31
C TYR A 90 -5.98 6.04 27.31
N LEU A 91 -7.18 6.48 26.92
CA LEU A 91 -7.37 7.60 25.99
C LEU A 91 -6.68 8.87 26.47
N ASP A 92 -6.72 9.14 27.76
CA ASP A 92 -6.06 10.31 28.34
C ASP A 92 -4.53 10.26 28.20
N VAL A 93 -3.93 9.07 28.19
CA VAL A 93 -2.50 8.90 27.92
C VAL A 93 -2.22 9.16 26.44
N ILE A 94 -3.04 8.61 25.55
CA ILE A 94 -2.89 8.78 24.10
C ILE A 94 -3.01 10.27 23.75
N GLU A 95 -4.07 10.93 24.20
CA GLU A 95 -4.33 12.35 23.98
C GLU A 95 -3.17 13.21 24.50
N ASP A 96 -2.76 13.00 25.74
CA ASP A 96 -1.69 13.79 26.36
C ASP A 96 -0.35 13.61 25.63
N VAL A 97 0.03 12.39 25.26
CA VAL A 97 1.28 12.15 24.54
C VAL A 97 1.24 12.71 23.11
N LEU A 98 0.13 12.54 22.39
CA LEU A 98 0.00 13.07 21.03
C LEU A 98 -0.04 14.59 21.02
N SER A 99 -0.70 15.24 21.99
CA SER A 99 -0.76 16.71 22.10
C SER A 99 0.61 17.35 22.34
N LYS A 100 1.52 16.63 23.02
CA LYS A 100 2.91 17.06 23.27
C LYS A 100 3.84 16.73 22.11
N THR A 101 3.42 15.85 21.19
CA THR A 101 4.24 15.44 20.06
C THR A 101 4.07 16.43 18.92
N THR A 102 5.18 16.91 18.37
CA THR A 102 5.14 17.80 17.20
C THR A 102 4.54 17.07 15.99
N CYS A 103 3.36 17.52 15.55
CA CYS A 103 2.75 17.04 14.31
C CYS A 103 3.68 17.31 13.12
N THR A 104 4.07 16.24 12.42
CA THR A 104 4.92 16.32 11.23
C THR A 104 4.25 15.53 10.11
N SER A 105 3.69 16.24 9.13
CA SER A 105 2.94 15.66 8.00
C SER A 105 3.87 15.07 6.92
N GLU A 106 4.83 14.23 7.30
CA GLU A 106 5.68 13.51 6.33
C GLU A 106 4.95 12.34 5.66
N LYS A 107 3.87 11.82 6.28
CA LYS A 107 3.11 10.68 5.79
C LYS A 107 1.62 11.02 5.84
N GLU A 108 0.95 11.05 4.69
CA GLU A 108 -0.52 11.14 4.63
C GLU A 108 -1.10 9.83 5.20
N LEU A 109 -1.78 9.92 6.35
CA LEU A 109 -2.37 8.75 7.01
C LEU A 109 -3.77 8.48 6.46
N VAL A 110 -4.00 7.24 6.03
CA VAL A 110 -5.34 6.79 5.68
C VAL A 110 -6.08 6.46 6.97
N ILE A 111 -7.27 7.02 7.19
CA ILE A 111 -8.02 6.81 8.45
C ILE A 111 -8.41 5.33 8.61
N THR A 112 -8.86 4.69 7.53
CA THR A 112 -9.26 3.28 7.53
C THR A 112 -8.64 2.58 6.34
N ARG A 113 -7.89 1.50 6.59
CA ARG A 113 -7.39 0.65 5.50
C ARG A 113 -8.60 0.01 4.83
N GLU A 114 -8.64 0.05 3.50
CA GLU A 114 -9.67 -0.72 2.79
C GLU A 114 -9.56 -2.21 3.16
N PRO A 115 -10.69 -2.93 3.24
CA PRO A 115 -10.67 -4.35 3.57
C PRO A 115 -9.72 -5.11 2.64
N THR A 116 -8.96 -6.06 3.20
CA THR A 116 -7.92 -6.80 2.46
C THR A 116 -8.45 -7.42 1.17
N PHE A 117 -9.70 -7.89 1.14
CA PHE A 117 -10.33 -8.46 -0.05
C PHE A 117 -10.49 -7.47 -1.21
N ARG A 118 -10.64 -6.17 -0.95
CA ARG A 118 -10.72 -5.14 -2.00
C ARG A 118 -9.34 -4.87 -2.58
N VAL A 119 -8.34 -4.76 -1.71
CA VAL A 119 -6.94 -4.54 -2.12
C VAL A 119 -6.42 -5.74 -2.93
N GLU A 120 -6.67 -6.97 -2.45
CA GLU A 120 -6.31 -8.19 -3.18
C GLU A 120 -7.05 -8.24 -4.53
N ARG A 121 -8.35 -7.95 -4.58
CA ARG A 121 -9.09 -7.90 -5.85
C ARG A 121 -8.49 -6.88 -6.82
N GLU A 122 -8.13 -5.68 -6.36
CA GLU A 122 -7.51 -4.68 -7.23
C GLU A 122 -6.09 -5.07 -7.69
N GLU A 123 -5.31 -5.75 -6.85
CA GLU A 123 -4.01 -6.30 -7.23
C GLU A 123 -4.18 -7.44 -8.24
N TYR A 124 -5.14 -8.33 -8.02
CA TYR A 124 -5.54 -9.35 -9.00
C TYR A 124 -6.02 -8.72 -10.30
N GLU A 125 -6.86 -7.69 -10.29
CA GLU A 125 -7.30 -6.98 -11.49
C GLU A 125 -6.15 -6.23 -12.20
N ARG A 126 -5.14 -5.74 -11.46
CA ARG A 126 -3.91 -5.17 -12.04
C ARG A 126 -3.02 -6.23 -12.66
N LEU A 127 -2.94 -7.42 -12.06
CA LEU A 127 -2.18 -8.57 -12.57
C LEU A 127 -2.91 -9.27 -13.75
N GLU A 128 -4.25 -9.27 -13.73
CA GLU A 128 -5.16 -9.74 -14.78
C GLU A 128 -5.44 -8.68 -15.85
N LYS A 129 -4.78 -7.52 -15.82
CA LYS A 129 -4.49 -6.81 -17.05
C LYS A 129 -3.26 -7.47 -17.66
N PRO A 130 -3.39 -8.52 -18.47
CA PRO A 130 -2.29 -8.85 -19.34
C PRO A 130 -2.02 -7.58 -20.13
N SER A 131 -0.80 -7.07 -20.04
CA SER A 131 -0.17 -6.44 -21.17
C SER A 131 -0.12 -7.51 -22.25
N ILE A 132 -1.27 -7.78 -22.89
CA ILE A 132 -1.30 -8.32 -24.23
C ILE A 132 -0.71 -7.18 -25.04
N THR A 133 0.62 -7.09 -25.04
CA THR A 133 1.33 -6.72 -26.24
C THR A 133 0.73 -7.61 -27.31
N ILE A 134 -0.18 -7.02 -28.09
CA ILE A 134 -0.74 -7.59 -29.28
C ILE A 134 0.43 -7.68 -30.28
N LEU A 135 1.36 -8.59 -30.02
CA LEU A 135 2.11 -9.29 -31.05
C LEU A 135 1.02 -9.93 -31.91
N PHE A 136 0.95 -9.53 -33.17
CA PHE A 136 -0.10 -9.82 -34.16
C PHE A 136 -1.24 -8.81 -34.28
N LYS A 137 -0.91 -7.64 -34.85
CA LYS A 137 -1.64 -7.16 -36.03
C LYS A 137 -0.66 -6.53 -37.01
N ARG A 138 0.04 -7.37 -37.79
CA ARG A 138 0.67 -6.94 -39.03
C ARG A 138 -0.49 -6.50 -39.94
N LYS A 139 -0.82 -5.20 -39.91
CA LYS A 139 -1.69 -4.56 -40.91
C LYS A 139 -0.96 -4.67 -42.25
N PHE A 140 -1.09 -5.82 -42.91
CA PHE A 140 -0.90 -5.88 -44.35
C PHE A 140 -2.03 -5.04 -44.94
N THR A 141 -1.75 -3.77 -45.16
CA THR A 141 -2.65 -2.88 -45.86
C THR A 141 -2.93 -3.50 -47.23
N LEU A 142 -4.21 -3.78 -47.54
CA LEU A 142 -4.68 -4.28 -48.84
C LEU A 142 -4.03 -3.56 -50.04
N LYS A 143 -3.70 -2.27 -49.87
CA LYS A 143 -2.98 -1.46 -50.85
C LYS A 143 -1.59 -2.02 -51.23
N SER A 144 -0.88 -2.67 -50.30
CA SER A 144 0.43 -3.27 -50.58
C SER A 144 0.30 -4.61 -51.31
N LEU A 145 -0.73 -5.41 -51.01
CA LEU A 145 -1.00 -6.66 -51.75
C LEU A 145 -1.42 -6.37 -53.19
N LEU A 146 -2.27 -5.35 -53.40
CA LEU A 146 -2.69 -4.95 -54.74
C LEU A 146 -1.50 -4.49 -55.60
N LYS A 147 -0.56 -3.73 -55.03
CA LYS A 147 0.66 -3.32 -55.74
C LYS A 147 1.51 -4.52 -56.17
N VAL A 148 1.69 -5.52 -55.30
CA VAL A 148 2.46 -6.72 -55.64
C VAL A 148 1.78 -7.52 -56.76
N ILE A 149 0.45 -7.68 -56.71
CA ILE A 149 -0.30 -8.38 -57.76
C ILE A 149 -0.16 -7.69 -59.11
N VAL A 150 -0.29 -6.35 -59.15
CA VAL A 150 -0.15 -5.58 -60.41
C VAL A 150 1.25 -5.74 -61.01
N ILE A 151 2.30 -5.74 -60.19
CA ILE A 151 3.68 -5.93 -60.65
C ILE A 151 3.86 -7.33 -61.25
N VAL A 152 3.34 -8.38 -60.60
CA VAL A 152 3.47 -9.75 -61.10
C VAL A 152 2.74 -9.92 -62.44
N VAL A 153 1.52 -9.37 -62.58
CA VAL A 153 0.77 -9.44 -63.84
C VAL A 153 1.52 -8.72 -64.97
N ALA A 154 2.11 -7.56 -64.71
CA ALA A 154 2.88 -6.83 -65.71
C ALA A 154 4.10 -7.64 -66.19
N VAL A 155 4.83 -8.29 -65.27
CA VAL A 155 5.99 -9.13 -65.63
C VAL A 155 5.56 -10.32 -66.47
N VAL A 156 4.46 -10.99 -66.11
CA VAL A 156 3.93 -12.12 -66.90
C VAL A 156 3.54 -11.69 -68.31
N LEU A 157 2.89 -10.52 -68.47
CA LEU A 157 2.54 -9.98 -69.79
C LEU A 157 3.78 -9.64 -70.63
N ILE A 158 4.84 -9.09 -70.02
CA ILE A 158 6.10 -8.81 -70.73
C ILE A 158 6.75 -10.11 -71.21
N VAL A 159 6.77 -11.15 -70.37
CA VAL A 159 7.35 -12.45 -70.73
C VAL A 159 6.54 -13.14 -71.83
N LEU A 160 5.20 -13.10 -71.75
CA LEU A 160 4.33 -13.62 -72.81
C LEU A 160 4.47 -12.85 -74.12
N GLY A 161 4.60 -11.53 -74.06
CA GLY A 161 4.84 -10.69 -75.24
C GLY A 161 6.19 -11.00 -75.90
N ALA A 162 7.25 -11.16 -75.10
CA ALA A 162 8.56 -11.56 -75.60
C ALA A 162 8.51 -12.95 -76.26
N LEU A 163 7.82 -13.92 -75.64
CA LEU A 163 7.64 -15.26 -76.19
C LEU A 163 6.88 -15.23 -77.53
N LEU A 164 5.80 -14.46 -77.62
CA LEU A 164 5.05 -14.29 -78.88
C LEU A 164 5.92 -13.66 -79.98
N ILE A 165 6.73 -12.65 -79.65
CA ILE A 165 7.66 -12.04 -80.62
C ILE A 165 8.73 -13.04 -81.08
N THR A 166 9.22 -13.92 -80.20
CA THR A 166 10.19 -14.94 -80.58
C THR A 166 9.60 -16.10 -81.39
N VAL A 167 8.30 -16.36 -81.26
CA VAL A 167 7.62 -17.46 -81.98
C VAL A 167 7.10 -17.02 -83.35
N PHE A 168 6.75 -15.74 -83.52
CA PHE A 168 6.25 -15.18 -84.79
C PHE A 168 7.32 -14.50 -85.65
N LYS A 169 8.59 -14.63 -85.30
CA LYS A 169 9.74 -14.13 -86.05
C LYS A 169 10.56 -15.28 -86.58
#